data_AF-A0A1D8JDM7-F1
#
_entry.id   AF-A0A1D8JDM7-F1
#
_cell.length_a   1.000
_cell.length_b   1.000
_cell.length_c   1.000
_cell.angle_alpha   90.00
_cell.angle_beta   90.00
_cell.angle_gamma   90.00
#
_symmetry.space_group_name_H-M   'P 1'
#
loop_
_entity.id
_entity.type
_entity.pdbx_description
1 polymer ?
#
loop_
_entity_poly.entity_id
_entity_poly.type
_entity_poly.pdbx_seq_one_letter_code
_entity_poly.pdbx_strand_id
1 'polypeptide(L)'
;MLTTKAFLEQYICKVGESVAQINENEWEIQRWTARTFKTLGNVFATTQYEITPNDEVIKLNLQPNSRRNSLSLSESKKEESLEKGWLIQEVRFKKDGRTPLSTQYRMGPGLFIYYKLKAEEQVRADACLREMLHEEIGKSEKAYPTHFVKHLKQFMDEKSDNDSWGKERVRKFFHFLIAYLRLRRRQEHMEYKEIGATYYQKIGGSKEFDRYRDVFISRLEKWLGAPVQELGIISVGTIVPIYFSGHVLGKYSKYGVGTVHATTDIAVAEEDFCTDARIFWLVENRAVLTRMATEVPFLADTKSIILGVDGQIRGAHRKMIQQLCESGSIQKVMIWVDYDNAGDVIARDLVNLIGTIPFRIIGNKENLFTTYEAYVDWSQTVPHAEQEMTLGGEEQWRKWISL
;
A
#
# COMPACT_ATOMS: atom_id res chain seq x y z
N MET A 1 32.27 -14.59 -15.70
CA MET A 1 31.44 -15.47 -14.84
C MET A 1 32.17 -15.68 -13.52
N LEU A 2 31.43 -15.79 -12.41
CA LEU A 2 32.02 -16.09 -11.10
C LEU A 2 32.58 -17.52 -11.13
N THR A 3 33.84 -17.73 -10.78
CA THR A 3 34.39 -19.10 -10.75
C THR A 3 33.85 -19.87 -9.55
N THR A 4 33.74 -21.20 -9.64
CA THR A 4 33.35 -22.05 -8.50
C THR A 4 34.26 -21.79 -7.31
N LYS A 5 35.58 -21.69 -7.52
CA LYS A 5 36.54 -21.31 -6.47
C LYS A 5 36.16 -20.01 -5.75
N ALA A 6 35.94 -18.92 -6.49
CA ALA A 6 35.60 -17.64 -5.90
C ALA A 6 34.27 -17.69 -5.14
N PHE A 7 33.27 -18.42 -5.65
CA PHE A 7 32.01 -18.65 -4.95
C PHE A 7 32.21 -19.40 -3.63
N LEU A 8 33.00 -20.47 -3.63
CA LEU A 8 33.30 -21.27 -2.44
C LEU A 8 34.05 -20.44 -1.39
N GLU A 9 35.06 -19.68 -1.80
CA GLU A 9 35.83 -18.82 -0.90
C GLU A 9 34.96 -17.71 -0.29
N GLN A 10 34.02 -17.16 -1.04
CA GLN A 10 33.17 -16.07 -0.58
C GLN A 10 32.04 -16.54 0.34
N TYR A 11 31.38 -17.66 0.02
CA TYR A 11 30.12 -18.06 0.68
C TYR A 11 30.23 -19.32 1.54
N ILE A 12 31.26 -20.14 1.34
CA ILE A 12 31.40 -21.45 1.99
C ILE A 12 32.54 -21.46 3.02
N CYS A 13 33.70 -20.91 2.64
CA CYS A 13 34.85 -20.78 3.53
C CYS A 13 34.55 -19.84 4.71
N LYS A 14 35.09 -20.19 5.87
CA LYS A 14 35.15 -19.30 7.04
C LYS A 14 36.42 -18.45 6.98
N VAL A 15 36.49 -17.43 7.85
CA VAL A 15 37.67 -16.57 7.97
C VAL A 15 38.93 -17.40 8.21
N GLY A 16 39.92 -17.21 7.33
CA GLY A 16 41.20 -17.94 7.35
C GLY A 16 41.17 -19.32 6.68
N GLU A 17 40.04 -19.71 6.07
CA GLU A 17 39.94 -20.90 5.23
C GLU A 17 40.09 -20.53 3.74
N SER A 18 40.64 -21.43 2.94
CA SER A 18 40.72 -21.35 1.48
C SER A 18 40.30 -22.68 0.87
N VAL A 19 40.05 -22.71 -0.45
CA VAL A 19 39.80 -23.97 -1.17
C VAL A 19 40.89 -24.28 -2.19
N ALA A 20 41.21 -25.57 -2.31
CA ALA A 20 42.07 -26.12 -3.35
C ALA A 20 41.33 -27.21 -4.10
N GLN A 21 41.35 -27.18 -5.42
CA GLN A 21 40.73 -28.23 -6.23
C GLN A 21 41.59 -29.49 -6.18
N ILE A 22 41.00 -30.63 -5.81
CA ILE A 22 41.68 -31.92 -5.82
C ILE A 22 41.28 -32.71 -7.07
N ASN A 23 39.99 -32.70 -7.40
CA ASN A 23 39.43 -33.38 -8.57
C ASN A 23 38.51 -32.43 -9.35
N GLU A 24 38.04 -32.87 -10.51
CA GLU A 24 37.16 -32.08 -11.39
C GLU A 24 35.96 -31.44 -10.66
N ASN A 25 35.36 -32.21 -9.73
CA ASN A 25 34.17 -31.82 -8.97
C ASN A 25 34.37 -31.79 -7.45
N GLU A 26 35.61 -31.84 -6.96
CA GLU A 26 35.90 -31.92 -5.53
C GLU A 26 36.96 -30.90 -5.10
N TRP A 27 36.60 -30.14 -4.06
CA TRP A 27 37.39 -29.03 -3.52
C TRP A 27 37.70 -29.28 -2.05
N GLU A 28 38.96 -29.22 -1.66
CA GLU A 28 39.36 -29.31 -0.26
C GLU A 28 39.28 -27.95 0.41
N ILE A 29 38.69 -27.90 1.59
CA ILE A 29 38.74 -26.73 2.46
C ILE A 29 39.94 -26.85 3.39
N GLN A 30 40.84 -25.88 3.27
CA GLN A 30 42.12 -25.88 3.94
C GLN A 30 42.27 -24.65 4.82
N ARG A 31 43.05 -24.77 5.90
CA ARG A 31 43.46 -23.64 6.73
C ARG A 31 44.95 -23.68 6.99
N TRP A 32 45.60 -22.58 6.67
CA TRP A 32 47.02 -22.35 6.94
C TRP A 32 47.16 -21.50 8.20
N THR A 33 48.02 -21.93 9.11
CA THR A 33 48.53 -21.09 10.20
C THR A 33 50.04 -20.99 10.08
N ALA A 34 50.67 -20.08 10.82
CA ALA A 34 52.12 -19.92 10.84
C ALA A 34 52.89 -21.21 11.21
N ARG A 35 52.23 -22.24 11.75
CA ARG A 35 52.85 -23.48 12.23
C ARG A 35 52.22 -24.77 11.70
N THR A 36 51.01 -24.74 11.14
CA THR A 36 50.29 -25.96 10.74
C THR A 36 49.42 -25.77 9.50
N PHE A 37 49.38 -26.81 8.68
CA PHE A 37 48.42 -27.01 7.60
C PHE A 37 47.33 -27.98 8.05
N LYS A 38 46.06 -27.67 7.79
CA LYS A 38 44.95 -28.55 8.14
C LYS A 38 43.86 -28.58 7.08
N THR A 39 43.52 -29.79 6.66
CA THR A 39 42.30 -30.11 5.90
C THR A 39 41.10 -30.13 6.84
N LEU A 40 40.06 -29.35 6.52
CA LEU A 40 38.88 -29.13 7.35
C LEU A 40 37.61 -29.76 6.78
N GLY A 41 37.62 -30.17 5.52
CA GLY A 41 36.46 -30.73 4.84
C GLY A 41 36.62 -30.71 3.33
N ASN A 42 35.65 -31.29 2.63
CA ASN A 42 35.55 -31.29 1.17
C ASN A 42 34.23 -30.65 0.74
N VAL A 43 34.22 -30.07 -0.46
CA VAL A 43 33.02 -29.59 -1.13
C VAL A 43 32.94 -30.25 -2.49
N PHE A 44 31.83 -30.96 -2.72
CA PHE A 44 31.48 -31.42 -4.06
C PHE A 44 30.80 -30.28 -4.80
N ALA A 45 31.49 -29.73 -5.80
CA ALA A 45 31.05 -28.62 -6.61
C ALA A 45 31.69 -28.69 -7.99
N THR A 46 30.87 -28.69 -9.04
CA THR A 46 31.36 -28.66 -10.42
C THR A 46 32.07 -27.35 -10.77
N THR A 47 33.06 -27.44 -11.66
CA THR A 47 33.76 -26.26 -12.20
C THR A 47 32.95 -25.59 -13.31
N GLN A 48 32.15 -26.35 -14.05
CA GLN A 48 31.26 -25.88 -15.11
C GLN A 48 29.81 -26.03 -14.66
N TYR A 49 29.08 -24.93 -14.56
CA TYR A 49 27.71 -24.92 -14.03
C TYR A 49 26.73 -24.31 -15.03
N GLU A 50 25.49 -24.79 -14.97
CA GLU A 50 24.35 -24.24 -15.71
C GLU A 50 23.65 -23.15 -14.89
N ILE A 51 23.08 -22.16 -15.58
CA ILE A 51 22.38 -21.02 -14.96
C ILE A 51 20.85 -21.10 -15.07
N THR A 52 20.32 -22.23 -15.55
CA THR A 52 18.89 -22.48 -15.77
C THR A 52 18.42 -23.64 -14.90
N PRO A 53 18.24 -23.44 -13.59
CA PRO A 53 17.77 -24.48 -12.69
C PRO A 53 16.34 -24.91 -12.99
N ASN A 54 16.03 -26.16 -12.67
CA ASN A 54 14.65 -26.66 -12.73
C ASN A 54 13.78 -26.07 -11.61
N ASP A 55 12.45 -26.16 -11.79
CA ASP A 55 11.48 -25.58 -10.86
C ASP A 55 11.54 -26.17 -9.44
N GLU A 56 11.91 -27.44 -9.30
CA GLU A 56 12.02 -28.10 -8.01
C GLU A 56 13.16 -27.52 -7.16
N VAL A 57 14.31 -27.24 -7.77
CA VAL A 57 15.44 -26.59 -7.12
C VAL A 57 15.12 -25.15 -6.76
N ILE A 58 14.41 -24.42 -7.63
CA ILE A 58 13.95 -23.04 -7.35
C ILE A 58 13.02 -23.02 -6.12
N LYS A 59 12.12 -24.01 -5.99
CA LYS A 59 11.19 -24.13 -4.85
C LYS A 59 11.86 -24.37 -3.51
N LEU A 60 13.11 -24.85 -3.48
CA LEU A 60 13.87 -24.99 -2.23
C LEU A 60 14.20 -23.65 -1.57
N ASN A 61 14.15 -22.54 -2.35
CA ASN A 61 14.40 -21.18 -1.89
C ASN A 61 15.68 -21.05 -1.04
N LEU A 62 16.75 -21.73 -1.48
CA LEU A 62 18.04 -21.69 -0.80
C LEU A 62 18.62 -20.28 -0.89
N GLN A 63 19.37 -19.89 0.13
CA GLN A 63 20.24 -18.71 0.11
C GLN A 63 21.70 -19.16 0.12
N PRO A 64 22.68 -18.32 -0.27
CA PRO A 64 24.10 -18.70 -0.30
C PRO A 64 24.61 -19.30 1.02
N ASN A 65 24.09 -18.80 2.14
CA ASN A 65 24.47 -19.22 3.49
C ASN A 65 23.56 -20.31 4.09
N SER A 66 22.48 -20.69 3.40
CA SER A 66 21.58 -21.73 3.87
C SER A 66 22.28 -23.09 3.87
N ARG A 67 22.01 -23.87 4.93
CA ARG A 67 22.54 -25.23 5.13
C ARG A 67 21.37 -26.17 5.36
N ARG A 68 21.31 -27.25 4.59
CA ARG A 68 20.27 -28.27 4.71
C ARG A 68 20.91 -29.64 4.87
N ASN A 69 20.53 -30.39 5.90
CA ASN A 69 21.01 -31.76 6.08
C ASN A 69 20.33 -32.73 5.11
N SER A 70 19.14 -32.38 4.63
CA SER A 70 18.38 -33.13 3.61
C SER A 70 17.61 -32.17 2.71
N LEU A 71 17.30 -32.61 1.49
CA LEU A 71 16.51 -31.88 0.51
C LEU A 71 15.27 -32.69 0.12
N SER A 72 14.16 -32.02 -0.13
CA SER A 72 12.92 -32.59 -0.66
C SER A 72 13.00 -32.83 -2.18
N LEU A 73 14.05 -33.53 -2.61
CA LEU A 73 14.30 -33.91 -3.99
C LEU A 73 14.51 -35.44 -4.05
N SER A 74 14.20 -36.08 -5.18
CA SER A 74 14.63 -37.46 -5.42
C SER A 74 16.16 -37.54 -5.53
N GLU A 75 16.75 -38.71 -5.28
CA GLU A 75 18.21 -38.88 -5.39
C GLU A 75 18.73 -38.53 -6.80
N SER A 76 18.02 -38.97 -7.85
CA SER A 76 18.37 -38.62 -9.25
C SER A 76 18.40 -37.12 -9.50
N LYS A 77 17.47 -36.35 -8.89
CA LYS A 77 17.43 -34.89 -9.01
C LYS A 77 18.50 -34.21 -8.18
N LYS A 78 18.91 -34.80 -7.05
CA LYS A 78 20.05 -34.30 -6.26
C LYS A 78 21.35 -34.45 -7.03
N GLU A 79 21.58 -35.62 -7.61
CA GLU A 79 22.75 -35.90 -8.46
C GLU A 79 22.80 -34.93 -9.64
N GLU A 80 21.71 -34.83 -10.42
CA GLU A 80 21.61 -33.88 -11.54
C GLU A 80 21.92 -32.44 -11.09
N SER A 81 21.39 -32.01 -9.94
CA SER A 81 21.57 -30.65 -9.43
C SER A 81 22.99 -30.37 -8.94
N LEU A 82 23.72 -31.39 -8.45
CA LEU A 82 25.13 -31.29 -8.08
C LEU A 82 26.01 -31.22 -9.34
N GLU A 83 25.74 -32.08 -10.33
CA GLU A 83 26.46 -32.11 -11.61
C GLU A 83 26.33 -30.80 -12.37
N LYS A 84 25.11 -30.22 -12.41
CA LYS A 84 24.84 -28.93 -13.06
C LYS A 84 25.27 -27.72 -12.23
N GLY A 85 25.74 -27.93 -11.00
CA GLY A 85 26.25 -26.87 -10.13
C GLY A 85 25.18 -25.94 -9.55
N TRP A 86 23.92 -26.38 -9.52
CA TRP A 86 22.84 -25.66 -8.83
C TRP A 86 22.89 -25.87 -7.32
N LEU A 87 23.39 -27.03 -6.90
CA LEU A 87 23.66 -27.39 -5.52
C LEU A 87 25.13 -27.68 -5.32
N ILE A 88 25.57 -27.61 -4.07
CA ILE A 88 26.85 -28.15 -3.62
C ILE A 88 26.63 -29.01 -2.38
N GLN A 89 27.54 -29.94 -2.15
CA GLN A 89 27.56 -30.76 -0.94
C GLN A 89 28.84 -30.45 -0.15
N GLU A 90 28.66 -29.87 1.02
CA GLU A 90 29.73 -29.54 1.97
C GLU A 90 29.86 -30.65 3.01
N VAL A 91 31.03 -31.29 3.08
CA VAL A 91 31.40 -32.26 4.10
C VAL A 91 32.49 -31.65 4.99
N ARG A 92 32.22 -31.46 6.27
CA ARG A 92 33.23 -31.00 7.24
C ARG A 92 33.76 -32.16 8.06
N PHE A 93 35.05 -32.15 8.38
CA PHE A 93 35.70 -33.20 9.15
C PHE A 93 35.81 -32.87 10.64
N LYS A 94 36.01 -33.91 11.46
CA LYS A 94 36.36 -33.80 12.87
C LYS A 94 37.80 -33.32 13.02
N LYS A 95 38.27 -33.19 14.28
CA LYS A 95 39.63 -32.67 14.57
C LYS A 95 40.75 -33.52 13.95
N ASP A 96 40.48 -34.79 13.65
CA ASP A 96 41.38 -35.73 12.96
C ASP A 96 41.58 -35.41 11.46
N GLY A 97 40.78 -34.51 10.88
CA GLY A 97 40.88 -34.10 9.48
C GLY A 97 40.42 -35.17 8.48
N ARG A 98 39.75 -36.23 8.94
CA ARG A 98 39.33 -37.37 8.08
C ARG A 98 37.90 -37.82 8.33
N THR A 99 37.47 -37.88 9.60
CA THR A 99 36.14 -38.39 9.92
C THR A 99 35.08 -37.33 9.62
N PRO A 100 34.05 -37.61 8.80
CA PRO A 100 32.94 -36.68 8.58
C PRO A 100 32.27 -36.29 9.90
N LEU A 101 32.17 -34.99 10.14
CA LEU A 101 31.42 -34.37 11.23
C LEU A 101 30.02 -33.99 10.77
N SER A 102 29.90 -33.41 9.58
CA SER A 102 28.61 -32.98 9.03
C SER A 102 28.64 -32.98 7.51
N THR A 103 27.51 -33.37 6.91
CA THR A 103 27.25 -33.27 5.47
C THR A 103 26.05 -32.36 5.27
N GLN A 104 26.20 -31.32 4.44
CA GLN A 104 25.17 -30.31 4.22
C GLN A 104 25.06 -29.97 2.74
N TYR A 105 23.84 -29.84 2.25
CA TYR A 105 23.54 -29.31 0.93
C TYR A 105 23.33 -27.80 1.00
N ARG A 106 23.90 -27.08 0.04
CA ARG A 106 23.84 -25.61 -0.05
C ARG A 106 23.61 -25.17 -1.48
N MET A 107 23.30 -23.89 -1.66
CA MET A 107 23.23 -23.25 -2.96
C MET A 107 24.57 -23.36 -3.69
N GLY A 108 24.54 -23.79 -4.95
CA GLY A 108 25.69 -23.78 -5.84
C GLY A 108 25.79 -22.49 -6.67
N PRO A 109 26.94 -22.30 -7.36
CA PRO A 109 27.21 -21.09 -8.15
C PRO A 109 26.20 -20.88 -9.29
N GLY A 110 25.69 -21.94 -9.92
CA GLY A 110 24.70 -21.83 -10.99
C GLY A 110 23.38 -21.23 -10.53
N LEU A 111 22.86 -21.71 -9.39
CA LEU A 111 21.64 -21.18 -8.78
C LEU A 111 21.83 -19.76 -8.25
N PHE A 112 23.02 -19.45 -7.71
CA PHE A 112 23.37 -18.09 -7.29
C PHE A 112 23.33 -17.10 -8.45
N ILE A 113 23.98 -17.44 -9.57
CA ILE A 113 24.01 -16.60 -10.77
C ILE A 113 22.61 -16.45 -11.35
N TYR A 114 21.81 -17.51 -11.38
CA TYR A 114 20.40 -17.44 -11.78
C TYR A 114 19.62 -16.38 -10.98
N TYR A 115 19.68 -16.43 -9.64
CA TYR A 115 18.97 -15.45 -8.80
C TYR A 115 19.52 -14.03 -8.98
N LYS A 116 20.84 -13.88 -9.14
CA LYS A 116 21.47 -12.59 -9.42
C LYS A 116 20.96 -11.99 -10.72
N LEU A 117 20.97 -12.75 -11.81
CA LEU A 117 20.49 -12.31 -13.13
C LEU A 117 19.00 -11.98 -13.10
N LYS A 118 18.19 -12.79 -12.41
CA LYS A 118 16.76 -12.54 -12.23
C LYS A 118 16.50 -11.25 -11.45
N ALA A 119 17.30 -10.97 -10.42
CA ALA A 119 17.22 -9.71 -9.69
C ALA A 119 17.63 -8.52 -10.55
N GLU A 120 18.69 -8.64 -11.34
CA GLU A 120 19.14 -7.59 -12.28
C GLU A 120 18.13 -7.34 -13.40
N GLU A 121 17.52 -8.38 -13.94
CA GLU A 121 16.41 -8.28 -14.91
C GLU A 121 15.21 -7.56 -14.29
N GLN A 122 14.86 -7.90 -13.06
CA GLN A 122 13.77 -7.24 -12.34
C GLN A 122 14.06 -5.75 -12.08
N VAL A 123 15.29 -5.39 -11.71
CA VAL A 123 15.70 -3.99 -11.55
C VAL A 123 15.60 -3.24 -12.88
N ARG A 124 16.05 -3.85 -13.98
CA ARG A 124 15.93 -3.25 -15.32
C ARG A 124 14.47 -3.08 -15.75
N ALA A 125 13.63 -4.09 -15.50
CA ALA A 125 12.21 -4.03 -15.79
C ALA A 125 11.51 -2.93 -14.97
N ASP A 126 11.85 -2.80 -13.68
CA ASP A 126 11.30 -1.76 -12.81
C ASP A 126 11.73 -0.35 -13.26
N ALA A 127 12.98 -0.19 -13.74
CA ALA A 127 13.46 1.07 -14.31
C ALA A 127 12.71 1.44 -15.60
N CYS A 128 12.57 0.48 -16.53
CA CYS A 128 11.80 0.67 -17.75
C CYS A 128 10.34 1.05 -17.45
N LEU A 129 9.73 0.41 -16.44
CA LEU A 129 8.37 0.70 -16.04
C LEU A 129 8.21 2.14 -15.49
N ARG A 130 9.20 2.63 -14.75
CA ARG A 130 9.24 4.02 -14.28
C ARG A 130 9.36 5.02 -15.44
N GLU A 131 10.24 4.74 -16.40
CA GLU A 131 10.40 5.57 -17.61
C GLU A 131 9.12 5.61 -18.44
N MET A 132 8.47 4.45 -18.64
CA MET A 132 7.18 4.39 -19.32
C MET A 132 6.14 5.25 -18.61
N LEU A 133 6.00 5.13 -17.27
CA LEU A 133 5.05 5.95 -16.53
C LEU A 133 5.39 7.45 -16.64
N HIS A 134 6.67 7.82 -16.60
CA HIS A 134 7.11 9.20 -16.79
C HIS A 134 6.62 9.78 -18.12
N GLU A 135 6.83 9.03 -19.21
CA GLU A 135 6.42 9.41 -20.55
C GLU A 135 4.89 9.54 -20.65
N GLU A 136 4.15 8.60 -20.06
CA GLU A 136 2.69 8.64 -20.05
C GLU A 136 2.14 9.84 -19.26
N ILE A 137 2.76 10.20 -18.14
CA ILE A 137 2.41 11.40 -17.37
C ILE A 137 2.67 12.65 -18.21
N GLY A 138 3.85 12.77 -18.85
CA GLY A 138 4.17 13.93 -19.68
C GLY A 138 3.19 14.14 -20.85
N LYS A 139 2.66 13.04 -21.42
CA LYS A 139 1.63 13.10 -22.47
C LYS A 139 0.24 13.51 -21.97
N SER A 140 -0.03 13.31 -20.68
CA SER A 140 -1.38 13.46 -20.12
C SER A 140 -1.49 14.56 -19.05
N GLU A 141 -0.39 15.20 -18.64
CA GLU A 141 -0.38 16.12 -17.49
C GLU A 141 -1.34 17.30 -17.63
N LYS A 142 -1.56 17.81 -18.86
CA LYS A 142 -2.48 18.92 -19.12
C LYS A 142 -3.95 18.57 -18.94
N ALA A 143 -4.29 17.27 -18.96
CA ALA A 143 -5.66 16.79 -18.83
C ALA A 143 -6.09 16.58 -17.36
N TYR A 144 -5.17 16.78 -16.41
CA TYR A 144 -5.44 16.51 -15.00
C TYR A 144 -5.12 17.72 -14.11
N PRO A 145 -5.75 17.80 -12.92
CA PRO A 145 -5.40 18.81 -11.94
C PRO A 145 -3.92 18.76 -11.54
N THR A 146 -3.31 19.93 -11.35
CA THR A 146 -1.87 20.05 -11.04
C THR A 146 -1.46 19.28 -9.80
N HIS A 147 -2.30 19.24 -8.76
CA HIS A 147 -2.02 18.49 -7.52
C HIS A 147 -2.03 16.98 -7.74
N PHE A 148 -2.94 16.47 -8.57
CA PHE A 148 -2.98 15.05 -8.93
C PHE A 148 -1.71 14.65 -9.70
N VAL A 149 -1.29 15.46 -10.68
CA VAL A 149 -0.03 15.26 -11.42
C VAL A 149 1.19 15.29 -10.49
N LYS A 150 1.19 16.19 -9.49
CA LYS A 150 2.24 16.25 -8.47
C LYS A 150 2.34 14.94 -7.69
N HIS A 151 1.22 14.36 -7.25
CA HIS A 151 1.22 13.07 -6.57
C HIS A 151 1.71 11.93 -7.46
N LEU A 152 1.35 11.91 -8.75
CA LEU A 152 1.88 10.94 -9.70
C LEU A 152 3.41 11.01 -9.83
N LYS A 153 3.95 12.23 -9.96
CA LYS A 153 5.40 12.46 -10.04
C LYS A 153 6.09 12.06 -8.72
N GLN A 154 5.54 12.44 -7.58
CA GLN A 154 6.06 12.07 -6.27
C GLN A 154 6.12 10.55 -6.07
N PHE A 155 5.07 9.82 -6.47
CA PHE A 155 5.03 8.36 -6.37
C PHE A 155 6.15 7.67 -7.18
N MET A 156 6.60 8.28 -8.28
CA MET A 156 7.73 7.76 -9.05
C MET A 156 9.08 7.96 -8.34
N ASP A 157 9.25 9.10 -7.67
CA ASP A 157 10.50 9.50 -7.03
C ASP A 157 10.71 8.82 -5.69
N GLU A 158 9.64 8.41 -5.02
CA GLU A 158 9.71 7.72 -3.74
C GLU A 158 10.45 6.36 -3.84
N LYS A 159 11.48 6.20 -3.00
CA LYS A 159 12.21 4.92 -2.83
C LYS A 159 11.39 3.89 -2.03
N SER A 160 10.47 4.38 -1.20
CA SER A 160 9.51 3.61 -0.43
C SER A 160 8.18 4.35 -0.44
N ASP A 161 7.12 3.66 -0.80
CA ASP A 161 5.76 4.19 -0.71
C ASP A 161 5.39 4.46 0.76
N ASN A 162 4.89 5.66 1.05
CA ASN A 162 4.47 6.06 2.39
C ASN A 162 3.41 5.12 2.99
N ASP A 163 2.62 4.42 2.15
CA ASP A 163 1.60 3.47 2.60
C ASP A 163 2.14 2.04 2.79
N SER A 164 3.47 1.87 2.83
CA SER A 164 4.16 0.59 3.12
C SER A 164 3.78 -0.56 2.19
N TRP A 165 3.49 -0.29 0.92
CA TRP A 165 3.17 -1.35 -0.03
C TRP A 165 4.38 -2.24 -0.35
N GLY A 166 4.16 -3.56 -0.38
CA GLY A 166 5.16 -4.50 -0.88
C GLY A 166 5.49 -4.26 -2.36
N LYS A 167 6.72 -4.59 -2.77
CA LYS A 167 7.25 -4.33 -4.13
C LYS A 167 6.33 -4.80 -5.26
N GLU A 168 5.69 -5.96 -5.10
CA GLU A 168 4.75 -6.50 -6.09
C GLU A 168 3.54 -5.59 -6.31
N ARG A 169 2.94 -5.09 -5.22
CA ARG A 169 1.78 -4.20 -5.28
C ARG A 169 2.15 -2.87 -5.92
N VAL A 170 3.31 -2.31 -5.55
CA VAL A 170 3.87 -1.09 -6.18
C VAL A 170 3.99 -1.30 -7.69
N ARG A 171 4.65 -2.37 -8.13
CA ARG A 171 4.80 -2.68 -9.56
C ARG A 171 3.44 -2.82 -10.26
N LYS A 172 2.49 -3.52 -9.65
CA LYS A 172 1.13 -3.65 -10.21
C LYS A 172 0.43 -2.30 -10.34
N PHE A 173 0.66 -1.38 -9.41
CA PHE A 173 0.12 -0.03 -9.50
C PHE A 173 0.76 0.80 -10.61
N PHE A 174 2.07 0.67 -10.84
CA PHE A 174 2.73 1.27 -12.02
C PHE A 174 2.07 0.80 -13.33
N HIS A 175 1.85 -0.51 -13.49
CA HIS A 175 1.14 -1.05 -14.66
C HIS A 175 -0.28 -0.48 -14.77
N PHE A 176 -1.00 -0.40 -13.64
CA PHE A 176 -2.35 0.16 -13.61
C PHE A 176 -2.37 1.64 -14.04
N LEU A 177 -1.47 2.48 -13.52
CA LEU A 177 -1.38 3.89 -13.89
C LEU A 177 -1.05 4.07 -15.39
N ILE A 178 -0.09 3.31 -15.92
CA ILE A 178 0.26 3.33 -17.35
C ILE A 178 -0.96 2.93 -18.20
N ALA A 179 -1.62 1.83 -17.82
CA ALA A 179 -2.81 1.34 -18.51
C ALA A 179 -3.94 2.39 -18.52
N TYR A 180 -4.22 2.96 -17.35
CA TYR A 180 -5.22 3.98 -17.16
C TYR A 180 -4.92 5.23 -18.00
N LEU A 181 -3.72 5.80 -17.91
CA LEU A 181 -3.34 7.01 -18.65
C LEU A 181 -3.43 6.79 -20.17
N ARG A 182 -3.02 5.61 -20.65
CA ARG A 182 -3.14 5.24 -22.07
C ARG A 182 -4.59 5.14 -22.52
N LEU A 183 -5.45 4.55 -21.70
CA LEU A 183 -6.86 4.37 -22.03
C LEU A 183 -7.60 5.72 -21.97
N ARG A 184 -7.36 6.53 -20.94
CA ARG A 184 -8.00 7.84 -20.75
C ARG A 184 -7.73 8.84 -21.87
N ARG A 185 -6.60 8.72 -22.57
CA ARG A 185 -6.31 9.53 -23.76
C ARG A 185 -7.13 9.12 -25.00
N ARG A 186 -7.64 7.89 -25.02
CA ARG A 186 -8.44 7.37 -26.15
C ARG A 186 -9.93 7.55 -25.93
N GLN A 187 -10.36 7.50 -24.67
CA GLN A 187 -11.76 7.61 -24.32
C GLN A 187 -11.96 8.39 -23.02
N GLU A 188 -13.08 9.09 -22.96
CA GLU A 188 -13.42 9.94 -21.83
C GLU A 188 -13.83 9.13 -20.59
N HIS A 189 -14.61 8.08 -20.83
CA HIS A 189 -15.17 7.22 -19.80
C HIS A 189 -14.71 5.77 -20.04
N MET A 190 -14.44 5.05 -18.96
CA MET A 190 -14.01 3.64 -19.01
C MET A 190 -14.50 2.84 -17.81
N GLU A 191 -14.65 1.54 -18.00
CA GLU A 191 -14.91 0.61 -16.91
C GLU A 191 -13.60 0.15 -16.27
N TYR A 192 -13.60 -0.16 -14.97
CA TYR A 192 -12.37 -0.53 -14.26
C TYR A 192 -11.63 -1.72 -14.87
N LYS A 193 -12.33 -2.80 -15.22
CA LYS A 193 -11.75 -4.03 -15.79
C LYS A 193 -11.26 -3.82 -17.22
N GLU A 194 -11.80 -2.83 -17.92
CA GLU A 194 -11.35 -2.43 -19.25
C GLU A 194 -9.89 -1.96 -19.25
N ILE A 195 -9.45 -1.30 -18.17
CA ILE A 195 -8.06 -0.85 -17.97
C ILE A 195 -7.11 -2.06 -18.08
N GLY A 196 -7.42 -3.14 -17.36
CA GLY A 196 -6.64 -4.39 -17.40
C GLY A 196 -6.76 -5.14 -18.73
N ALA A 197 -7.98 -5.24 -19.26
CA ALA A 197 -8.25 -5.94 -20.52
C ALA A 197 -7.45 -5.34 -21.69
N THR A 198 -7.48 -4.01 -21.82
CA THR A 198 -6.82 -3.29 -22.92
C THR A 198 -5.31 -3.31 -22.80
N TYR A 199 -4.78 -3.31 -21.56
CA TYR A 199 -3.34 -3.28 -21.32
C TYR A 199 -2.66 -4.64 -21.53
N TYR A 200 -3.25 -5.72 -20.98
CA TYR A 200 -2.61 -7.04 -21.05
C TYR A 200 -2.99 -7.86 -22.28
N GLN A 201 -4.13 -7.55 -22.93
CA GLN A 201 -4.57 -8.16 -24.21
C GLN A 201 -4.51 -9.70 -24.23
N LYS A 202 -4.79 -10.32 -23.09
CA LYS A 202 -4.75 -11.78 -22.90
C LYS A 202 -5.95 -12.24 -22.09
N ILE A 203 -6.27 -13.54 -22.19
CA ILE A 203 -7.29 -14.17 -21.34
C ILE A 203 -6.94 -13.93 -19.87
N GLY A 204 -7.91 -13.42 -19.10
CA GLY A 204 -7.72 -13.05 -17.69
C GLY A 204 -7.11 -11.66 -17.44
N GLY A 205 -6.71 -10.92 -18.49
CA GLY A 205 -6.15 -9.57 -18.37
C GLY A 205 -7.06 -8.57 -17.64
N SER A 206 -8.37 -8.71 -17.81
CA SER A 206 -9.40 -7.90 -17.15
C SER A 206 -9.45 -8.08 -15.62
N LYS A 207 -8.81 -9.13 -15.08
CA LYS A 207 -8.78 -9.46 -13.64
C LYS A 207 -7.41 -9.18 -13.00
N GLU A 208 -6.42 -8.76 -13.79
CA GLU A 208 -5.04 -8.57 -13.32
C GLU A 208 -4.91 -7.50 -12.22
N PHE A 209 -5.88 -6.59 -12.12
CA PHE A 209 -5.93 -5.55 -11.09
C PHE A 209 -6.99 -5.79 -10.00
N ASP A 210 -7.90 -6.76 -10.16
CA ASP A 210 -9.03 -7.00 -9.25
C ASP A 210 -8.58 -7.19 -7.79
N ARG A 211 -7.46 -7.90 -7.58
CA ARG A 211 -6.91 -8.16 -6.24
C ARG A 211 -6.58 -6.88 -5.46
N TYR A 212 -6.28 -5.79 -6.15
CA TYR A 212 -5.87 -4.52 -5.54
C TYR A 212 -6.83 -3.37 -5.86
N ARG A 213 -8.01 -3.66 -6.41
CA ARG A 213 -8.98 -2.66 -6.87
C ARG A 213 -9.23 -1.58 -5.84
N ASP A 214 -9.73 -1.96 -4.67
CA ASP A 214 -10.18 -0.99 -3.67
C ASP A 214 -9.02 -0.09 -3.20
N VAL A 215 -7.84 -0.67 -3.05
CA VAL A 215 -6.61 0.03 -2.66
C VAL A 215 -6.14 1.01 -3.75
N PHE A 216 -6.21 0.62 -5.02
CA PHE A 216 -5.82 1.49 -6.14
C PHE A 216 -6.81 2.65 -6.32
N ILE A 217 -8.11 2.37 -6.24
CA ILE A 217 -9.15 3.39 -6.35
C ILE A 217 -9.05 4.38 -5.18
N SER A 218 -8.97 3.90 -3.94
CA SER A 218 -8.80 4.77 -2.77
C SER A 218 -7.54 5.65 -2.87
N ARG A 219 -6.45 5.13 -3.45
CA ARG A 219 -5.24 5.93 -3.70
C ARG A 219 -5.50 7.06 -4.70
N LEU A 220 -6.12 6.74 -5.84
CA LEU A 220 -6.44 7.74 -6.86
C LEU A 220 -7.37 8.82 -6.31
N GLU A 221 -8.43 8.43 -5.59
CA GLU A 221 -9.37 9.36 -4.95
C GLU A 221 -8.68 10.26 -3.93
N LYS A 222 -7.76 9.71 -3.13
CA LYS A 222 -6.97 10.49 -2.17
C LYS A 222 -6.07 11.51 -2.87
N TRP A 223 -5.42 11.12 -3.98
CA TRP A 223 -4.57 12.02 -4.76
C TRP A 223 -5.37 13.09 -5.49
N LEU A 224 -6.58 12.77 -5.92
CA LEU A 224 -7.47 13.67 -6.63
C LEU A 224 -8.21 14.62 -5.67
N GLY A 225 -8.54 14.15 -4.47
CA GLY A 225 -9.45 14.82 -3.54
C GLY A 225 -10.93 14.64 -3.90
N ALA A 226 -11.25 13.80 -4.88
CA ALA A 226 -12.60 13.65 -5.43
C ALA A 226 -12.88 12.19 -5.84
N PRO A 227 -14.15 11.82 -6.14
CA PRO A 227 -14.50 10.49 -6.64
C PRO A 227 -13.69 10.12 -7.88
N VAL A 228 -13.38 8.84 -8.04
CA VAL A 228 -12.61 8.34 -9.20
C VAL A 228 -13.35 8.54 -10.53
N GLN A 229 -14.65 8.78 -10.50
CA GLN A 229 -15.49 9.11 -11.64
C GLN A 229 -15.00 10.37 -12.36
N GLU A 230 -14.40 11.33 -11.65
CA GLU A 230 -13.79 12.52 -12.28
C GLU A 230 -12.56 12.19 -13.13
N LEU A 231 -11.92 11.07 -12.86
CA LEU A 231 -10.87 10.52 -13.70
C LEU A 231 -11.42 9.78 -14.93
N GLY A 232 -12.75 9.73 -15.10
CA GLY A 232 -13.44 9.01 -16.17
C GLY A 232 -13.66 7.53 -15.87
N ILE A 233 -13.44 7.07 -14.63
CA ILE A 233 -13.70 5.67 -14.24
C ILE A 233 -15.14 5.56 -13.74
N ILE A 234 -16.07 5.20 -14.63
CA ILE A 234 -17.52 5.29 -14.39
C ILE A 234 -18.11 4.12 -13.60
N SER A 235 -17.48 2.96 -13.62
CA SER A 235 -17.95 1.79 -12.88
C SER A 235 -16.78 1.10 -12.20
N VAL A 236 -16.83 1.13 -10.87
CA VAL A 236 -16.04 0.27 -9.98
C VAL A 236 -16.88 -0.92 -9.46
N GLY A 237 -18.15 -1.00 -9.89
CA GLY A 237 -19.11 -2.04 -9.50
C GLY A 237 -19.92 -1.75 -8.23
N THR A 238 -19.88 -0.52 -7.71
CA THR A 238 -20.62 -0.09 -6.51
C THR A 238 -20.99 1.39 -6.61
N ILE A 239 -22.18 1.75 -6.12
CA ILE A 239 -22.57 3.15 -5.86
C ILE A 239 -22.28 3.44 -4.39
N VAL A 240 -21.59 4.54 -4.09
CA VAL A 240 -21.23 4.90 -2.72
C VAL A 240 -22.26 5.93 -2.20
N PRO A 241 -23.08 5.57 -1.19
CA PRO A 241 -23.99 6.53 -0.59
C PRO A 241 -23.22 7.46 0.36
N ILE A 242 -23.64 8.72 0.40
CA ILE A 242 -23.14 9.73 1.35
C ILE A 242 -24.34 10.18 2.18
N TYR A 243 -24.30 9.88 3.48
CA TYR A 243 -25.40 10.16 4.39
C TYR A 243 -25.20 11.50 5.10
N PHE A 244 -26.23 12.31 5.13
CA PHE A 244 -26.19 13.62 5.79
C PHE A 244 -27.58 14.06 6.25
N SER A 245 -27.64 15.10 7.09
CA SER A 245 -28.87 15.78 7.47
C SER A 245 -28.60 17.28 7.57
N GLY A 246 -29.47 18.08 6.96
CA GLY A 246 -29.32 19.54 6.90
C GLY A 246 -29.70 20.07 5.53
N HIS A 247 -29.67 21.39 5.40
CA HIS A 247 -30.01 22.05 4.14
C HIS A 247 -28.84 21.97 3.16
N VAL A 248 -29.06 21.33 2.02
CA VAL A 248 -28.09 21.18 0.92
C VAL A 248 -28.80 21.42 -0.40
N LEU A 249 -28.20 22.24 -1.25
CA LEU A 249 -28.70 22.54 -2.59
C LEU A 249 -27.68 22.06 -3.62
N GLY A 250 -28.11 21.15 -4.49
CA GLY A 250 -27.42 20.79 -5.72
C GLY A 250 -28.11 21.46 -6.92
N LYS A 251 -27.60 21.17 -8.11
CA LYS A 251 -28.21 21.66 -9.36
C LYS A 251 -29.52 20.94 -9.66
N TYR A 252 -29.58 19.64 -9.37
CA TYR A 252 -30.73 18.78 -9.65
C TYR A 252 -31.43 18.30 -8.38
N SER A 253 -30.87 18.60 -7.21
CA SER A 253 -31.30 18.06 -5.93
C SER A 253 -31.44 19.16 -4.87
N LYS A 254 -32.44 19.03 -4.00
CA LYS A 254 -32.69 19.96 -2.89
C LYS A 254 -33.06 19.18 -1.64
N TYR A 255 -32.28 19.35 -0.59
CA TYR A 255 -32.43 18.67 0.68
C TYR A 255 -32.72 19.70 1.78
N GLY A 256 -33.69 19.39 2.63
CA GLY A 256 -34.08 20.23 3.76
C GLY A 256 -33.54 19.72 5.10
N VAL A 257 -33.64 20.56 6.12
CA VAL A 257 -33.37 20.14 7.51
C VAL A 257 -34.38 19.08 7.94
N GLY A 258 -33.92 18.02 8.61
CA GLY A 258 -34.76 16.92 9.07
C GLY A 258 -34.12 15.55 8.83
N THR A 259 -34.96 14.55 8.53
CA THR A 259 -34.57 13.14 8.28
C THR A 259 -33.22 12.95 7.57
N VAL A 260 -32.55 11.84 7.84
CA VAL A 260 -31.30 11.49 7.14
C VAL A 260 -31.56 11.38 5.63
N HIS A 261 -30.80 12.14 4.86
CA HIS A 261 -30.74 12.10 3.41
C HIS A 261 -29.55 11.25 2.96
N ALA A 262 -29.62 10.78 1.72
CA ALA A 262 -28.50 10.15 1.05
C ALA A 262 -28.33 10.75 -0.35
N THR A 263 -27.10 11.12 -0.69
CA THR A 263 -26.68 11.36 -2.08
C THR A 263 -25.70 10.28 -2.51
N THR A 264 -25.20 10.33 -3.74
CA THR A 264 -24.27 9.34 -4.28
C THR A 264 -22.98 9.98 -4.74
N ASP A 265 -21.92 9.17 -4.84
CA ASP A 265 -20.65 9.55 -5.45
C ASP A 265 -20.80 10.04 -6.90
N ILE A 266 -21.76 9.50 -7.66
CA ILE A 266 -22.08 9.97 -9.01
C ILE A 266 -22.63 11.39 -8.97
N ALA A 267 -23.62 11.66 -8.12
CA ALA A 267 -24.20 13.00 -7.99
C ALA A 267 -23.13 14.01 -7.53
N VAL A 268 -22.33 13.68 -6.52
CA VAL A 268 -21.22 14.54 -6.06
C VAL A 268 -20.16 14.77 -7.15
N ALA A 269 -19.94 13.82 -8.05
CA ALA A 269 -19.05 14.02 -9.19
C ALA A 269 -19.63 15.00 -10.22
N GLU A 270 -20.94 14.97 -10.48
CA GLU A 270 -21.60 15.69 -11.58
C GLU A 270 -22.20 17.06 -11.21
N GLU A 271 -22.50 17.30 -9.94
CA GLU A 271 -23.09 18.56 -9.46
C GLU A 271 -22.30 19.23 -8.33
N ASP A 272 -22.45 20.55 -8.26
CA ASP A 272 -21.91 21.37 -7.17
C ASP A 272 -22.95 21.52 -6.07
N PHE A 273 -22.58 21.09 -4.87
CA PHE A 273 -23.41 21.21 -3.68
C PHE A 273 -23.05 22.46 -2.87
N CYS A 274 -24.05 23.21 -2.43
CA CYS A 274 -23.89 24.31 -1.50
C CYS A 274 -24.86 24.20 -0.32
N THR A 275 -24.59 24.97 0.73
CA THR A 275 -25.42 25.03 1.94
C THR A 275 -25.51 26.48 2.43
N ASP A 276 -26.49 26.76 3.29
CA ASP A 276 -26.62 28.00 4.06
C ASP A 276 -26.40 27.75 5.57
N ALA A 277 -25.99 26.53 5.94
CA ALA A 277 -25.63 26.17 7.29
C ALA A 277 -24.45 27.03 7.79
N ARG A 278 -24.37 27.21 9.10
CA ARG A 278 -23.25 27.90 9.78
C ARG A 278 -22.33 26.95 10.53
N ILE A 279 -22.88 25.83 11.01
CA ILE A 279 -22.14 24.82 11.74
C ILE A 279 -22.12 23.54 10.90
N PHE A 280 -20.93 22.99 10.66
CA PHE A 280 -20.79 21.74 9.93
C PHE A 280 -20.27 20.65 10.87
N TRP A 281 -21.07 19.62 11.09
CA TRP A 281 -20.70 18.44 11.86
C TRP A 281 -20.21 17.34 10.93
N LEU A 282 -18.99 16.88 11.18
CA LEU A 282 -18.37 15.74 10.52
C LEU A 282 -18.29 14.62 11.54
N VAL A 283 -19.10 13.57 11.33
CA VAL A 283 -19.23 12.48 12.28
C VAL A 283 -18.78 11.18 11.63
N GLU A 284 -17.97 10.39 12.32
CA GLU A 284 -17.55 9.08 11.83
C GLU A 284 -18.73 8.10 11.78
N ASN A 285 -19.48 7.99 12.88
CA ASN A 285 -20.47 6.96 13.04
C ASN A 285 -21.89 7.37 12.61
N ARG A 286 -22.57 6.47 11.89
CA ARG A 286 -23.97 6.65 11.45
C ARG A 286 -24.96 6.77 12.60
N ALA A 287 -24.68 6.16 13.76
CA ALA A 287 -25.53 6.26 14.94
C ALA A 287 -25.61 7.72 15.42
N VAL A 288 -24.49 8.45 15.42
CA VAL A 288 -24.43 9.87 15.77
C VAL A 288 -25.24 10.69 14.78
N LEU A 289 -25.00 10.50 13.47
CA LEU A 289 -25.76 11.18 12.41
C LEU A 289 -27.27 10.98 12.58
N THR A 290 -27.70 9.73 12.76
CA THR A 290 -29.12 9.38 12.89
C THR A 290 -29.72 9.99 14.14
N ARG A 291 -29.00 9.94 15.27
CA ARG A 291 -29.44 10.50 16.54
C ARG A 291 -29.60 12.03 16.47
N MET A 292 -28.68 12.73 15.83
CA MET A 292 -28.77 14.19 15.69
C MET A 292 -29.83 14.59 14.66
N ALA A 293 -30.01 13.80 13.60
CA ALA A 293 -31.03 14.04 12.57
C ALA A 293 -32.48 13.99 13.11
N THR A 294 -32.73 13.32 14.24
CA THR A 294 -34.05 13.34 14.90
C THR A 294 -34.31 14.64 15.65
N GLU A 295 -33.28 15.42 15.99
CA GLU A 295 -33.42 16.71 16.70
C GLU A 295 -33.55 17.87 15.70
N VAL A 296 -34.64 17.87 14.94
CA VAL A 296 -34.92 18.88 13.91
C VAL A 296 -34.83 20.33 14.44
N PRO A 297 -35.39 20.68 15.62
CA PRO A 297 -35.27 22.02 16.18
C PRO A 297 -33.81 22.44 16.40
N PHE A 298 -32.99 21.55 16.94
CA PHE A 298 -31.56 21.78 17.13
C PHE A 298 -30.87 22.14 15.82
N LEU A 299 -31.09 21.33 14.76
CA LEU A 299 -30.47 21.57 13.45
C LEU A 299 -30.91 22.89 12.83
N ALA A 300 -32.20 23.22 12.92
CA ALA A 300 -32.76 24.45 12.39
C ALA A 300 -32.22 25.68 13.14
N ASP A 301 -32.26 25.66 14.47
CA ASP A 301 -31.87 26.79 15.31
C ASP A 301 -30.38 27.10 15.22
N THR A 302 -29.55 26.05 15.21
CA THR A 302 -28.10 26.19 15.11
C THR A 302 -27.62 26.37 13.67
N LYS A 303 -28.52 26.24 12.69
CA LYS A 303 -28.19 26.17 11.26
C LYS A 303 -27.09 25.14 11.02
N SER A 304 -27.29 23.93 11.54
CA SER A 304 -26.33 22.85 11.44
C SER A 304 -26.60 21.97 10.23
N ILE A 305 -25.52 21.51 9.61
CA ILE A 305 -25.51 20.37 8.71
C ILE A 305 -24.61 19.29 9.30
N ILE A 306 -25.01 18.03 9.16
CA ILE A 306 -24.29 16.87 9.67
C ILE A 306 -24.02 15.92 8.51
N LEU A 307 -22.76 15.54 8.31
CA LEU A 307 -22.35 14.57 7.30
C LEU A 307 -21.63 13.41 7.98
N GLY A 308 -22.08 12.20 7.68
CA GLY A 308 -21.45 10.96 8.13
C GLY A 308 -20.33 10.55 7.16
N VAL A 309 -19.13 10.26 7.68
CA VAL A 309 -17.99 9.80 6.87
C VAL A 309 -17.75 8.29 6.91
N ASP A 310 -18.50 7.56 7.75
CA ASP A 310 -18.64 6.10 7.73
C ASP A 310 -17.29 5.36 7.79
N GLY A 311 -16.44 5.77 8.72
CA GLY A 311 -15.06 5.28 8.90
C GLY A 311 -14.11 5.81 7.82
N GLN A 312 -14.14 5.24 6.61
CA GLN A 312 -13.17 5.60 5.57
C GLN A 312 -13.66 6.79 4.72
N ILE A 313 -12.96 7.93 4.82
CA ILE A 313 -13.23 9.14 4.02
C ILE A 313 -12.85 8.90 2.54
N ARG A 314 -13.82 8.42 1.76
CA ARG A 314 -13.74 8.19 0.30
C ARG A 314 -13.74 9.50 -0.50
N GLY A 315 -13.34 9.44 -1.78
CA GLY A 315 -13.27 10.61 -2.66
C GLY A 315 -14.54 11.45 -2.70
N ALA A 316 -15.71 10.80 -2.67
CA ALA A 316 -16.99 11.49 -2.66
C ALA A 316 -17.28 12.28 -1.38
N HIS A 317 -16.91 11.74 -0.21
CA HIS A 317 -16.97 12.50 1.04
C HIS A 317 -16.03 13.71 0.97
N ARG A 318 -14.80 13.52 0.46
CA ARG A 318 -13.81 14.61 0.34
C ARG A 318 -14.34 15.77 -0.50
N LYS A 319 -14.84 15.46 -1.70
CA LYS A 319 -15.41 16.47 -2.59
C LYS A 319 -16.63 17.16 -1.98
N MET A 320 -17.57 16.39 -1.42
CA MET A 320 -18.76 16.98 -0.81
C MET A 320 -18.41 17.90 0.36
N ILE A 321 -17.49 17.49 1.24
CA ILE A 321 -17.01 18.32 2.35
C ILE A 321 -16.38 19.61 1.82
N GLN A 322 -15.52 19.52 0.80
CA GLN A 322 -14.87 20.68 0.19
C GLN A 322 -15.88 21.64 -0.43
N GLN A 323 -16.80 21.16 -1.26
CA GLN A 323 -17.86 21.98 -1.87
C GLN A 323 -18.70 22.71 -0.80
N LEU A 324 -19.08 22.02 0.27
CA LEU A 324 -19.85 22.63 1.37
C LEU A 324 -19.04 23.67 2.13
N CYS A 325 -17.75 23.43 2.38
CA CYS A 325 -16.84 24.41 3.00
C CYS A 325 -16.63 25.64 2.11
N GLU A 326 -16.50 25.45 0.79
CA GLU A 326 -16.30 26.51 -0.20
C GLU A 326 -17.53 27.38 -0.44
N SER A 327 -18.72 26.94 -0.02
CA SER A 327 -19.96 27.74 -0.08
C SER A 327 -19.89 29.06 0.72
N GLY A 328 -18.95 29.16 1.67
CA GLY A 328 -18.68 30.37 2.46
C GLY A 328 -19.65 30.65 3.60
N SER A 329 -20.70 29.84 3.78
CA SER A 329 -21.66 30.02 4.88
C SER A 329 -21.19 29.38 6.21
N ILE A 330 -20.38 28.33 6.12
CA ILE A 330 -19.86 27.59 7.28
C ILE A 330 -18.87 28.46 8.06
N GLN A 331 -19.15 28.66 9.34
CA GLN A 331 -18.35 29.47 10.26
C GLN A 331 -17.52 28.61 11.22
N LYS A 332 -17.99 27.40 11.52
CA LYS A 332 -17.35 26.48 12.45
C LYS A 332 -17.58 25.03 12.02
N VAL A 333 -16.55 24.20 12.09
CA VAL A 333 -16.64 22.75 11.88
C VAL A 333 -16.49 22.00 13.20
N MET A 334 -17.38 21.05 13.46
CA MET A 334 -17.32 20.15 14.60
C MET A 334 -16.93 18.77 14.09
N ILE A 335 -15.80 18.24 14.54
CA ILE A 335 -15.31 16.91 14.17
C ILE A 335 -15.53 15.98 15.34
N TRP A 336 -16.23 14.88 15.08
CA TRP A 336 -16.47 13.84 16.07
C TRP A 336 -16.12 12.49 15.46
N VAL A 337 -15.12 11.83 16.05
CA VAL A 337 -14.60 10.52 15.65
C VAL A 337 -14.46 9.63 16.89
N ASP A 338 -14.26 8.34 16.69
CA ASP A 338 -13.92 7.42 17.77
C ASP A 338 -12.56 7.77 18.39
N TYR A 339 -12.33 7.41 19.66
CA TYR A 339 -11.08 7.70 20.37
C TYR A 339 -10.08 6.56 20.22
N ASP A 340 -9.74 6.22 18.98
CA ASP A 340 -8.77 5.19 18.65
C ASP A 340 -7.80 5.61 17.54
N ASN A 341 -6.86 4.72 17.21
CA ASN A 341 -5.86 5.00 16.18
C ASN A 341 -6.50 5.25 14.79
N ALA A 342 -7.68 4.69 14.51
CA ALA A 342 -8.38 4.92 13.25
C ALA A 342 -9.05 6.30 13.27
N GLY A 343 -9.71 6.66 14.36
CA GLY A 343 -10.27 7.98 14.61
C GLY A 343 -9.25 9.09 14.51
N ASP A 344 -8.03 8.90 15.05
CA ASP A 344 -6.92 9.87 14.89
C ASP A 344 -6.61 10.14 13.40
N VAL A 345 -6.55 9.08 12.59
CA VAL A 345 -6.29 9.19 11.15
C VAL A 345 -7.43 9.91 10.43
N ILE A 346 -8.68 9.62 10.80
CA ILE A 346 -9.87 10.26 10.24
C ILE A 346 -9.88 11.75 10.61
N ALA A 347 -9.69 12.09 11.90
CA ALA A 347 -9.64 13.47 12.38
C ALA A 347 -8.58 14.29 11.63
N ARG A 348 -7.37 13.74 11.47
CA ARG A 348 -6.31 14.38 10.69
C ARG A 348 -6.75 14.68 9.26
N ASP A 349 -7.31 13.68 8.59
CA ASP A 349 -7.74 13.81 7.21
C ASP A 349 -8.89 14.83 7.07
N LEU A 350 -9.83 14.89 8.01
CA LEU A 350 -10.90 15.89 8.06
C LEU A 350 -10.37 17.31 8.29
N VAL A 351 -9.46 17.49 9.26
CA VAL A 351 -8.82 18.79 9.53
C VAL A 351 -8.12 19.32 8.29
N ASN A 352 -7.44 18.46 7.54
CA ASN A 352 -6.79 18.85 6.28
C ASN A 352 -7.80 19.22 5.18
N LEU A 353 -8.98 18.60 5.14
CA LEU A 353 -10.01 18.85 4.12
C LEU A 353 -10.75 20.17 4.33
N ILE A 354 -10.99 20.56 5.58
CA ILE A 354 -11.76 21.78 5.92
C ILE A 354 -10.95 23.07 5.74
N GLY A 355 -9.63 22.95 5.55
CA GLY A 355 -8.75 24.07 5.27
C GLY A 355 -8.61 25.04 6.45
N THR A 356 -8.99 26.30 6.24
CA THR A 356 -8.80 27.39 7.21
C THR A 356 -10.01 27.66 8.10
N ILE A 357 -11.10 26.91 7.93
CA ILE A 357 -12.32 27.10 8.73
C ILE A 357 -12.03 26.71 10.18
N PRO A 358 -12.41 27.55 11.16
CA PRO A 358 -12.25 27.21 12.58
C PRO A 358 -12.94 25.88 12.90
N PHE A 359 -12.23 24.99 13.59
CA PHE A 359 -12.78 23.70 13.99
C PHE A 359 -12.66 23.41 15.47
N ARG A 360 -13.44 22.41 15.90
CA ARG A 360 -13.35 21.77 17.21
C ARG A 360 -13.40 20.25 17.03
N ILE A 361 -12.44 19.55 17.61
CA ILE A 361 -12.49 18.08 17.72
C ILE A 361 -13.08 17.74 19.09
N ILE A 362 -14.10 16.89 19.10
CA ILE A 362 -14.84 16.51 20.30
C ILE A 362 -14.13 15.35 21.00
N GLY A 363 -13.79 15.55 22.28
CA GLY A 363 -13.30 14.52 23.17
C GLY A 363 -14.32 14.16 24.26
N ASN A 364 -13.94 13.23 25.13
CA ASN A 364 -14.80 12.83 26.25
C ASN A 364 -14.93 13.96 27.30
N LYS A 365 -15.97 13.89 28.14
CA LYS A 365 -16.16 14.75 29.32
C LYS A 365 -16.02 16.27 29.04
N GLU A 366 -16.60 16.73 27.93
CA GLU A 366 -16.61 18.14 27.49
C GLU A 366 -15.27 18.70 26.99
N ASN A 367 -14.25 17.86 26.78
CA ASN A 367 -13.01 18.30 26.16
C ASN A 367 -13.25 18.67 24.68
N LEU A 368 -12.79 19.86 24.29
CA LEU A 368 -12.84 20.34 22.91
C LEU A 368 -11.46 20.84 22.51
N PHE A 369 -10.98 20.35 21.37
CA PHE A 369 -9.64 20.66 20.89
C PHE A 369 -9.71 21.55 19.67
N THR A 370 -8.87 22.59 19.63
CA THR A 370 -8.81 23.57 18.55
C THR A 370 -7.67 23.29 17.57
N THR A 371 -6.81 22.33 17.90
CA THR A 371 -5.70 21.85 17.09
C THR A 371 -5.71 20.33 17.06
N TYR A 372 -5.20 19.74 15.97
CA TYR A 372 -5.12 18.30 15.81
C TYR A 372 -4.08 17.70 16.79
N GLU A 373 -2.96 18.38 16.99
CA GLU A 373 -1.87 17.93 17.85
C GLU A 373 -2.33 17.78 19.30
N ALA A 374 -3.08 18.75 19.82
CA ALA A 374 -3.60 18.70 21.19
C ALA A 374 -4.63 17.58 21.37
N TYR A 375 -5.42 17.28 20.32
CA TYR A 375 -6.34 16.15 20.33
C TYR A 375 -5.61 14.81 20.38
N VAL A 376 -4.57 14.63 19.56
CA VAL A 376 -3.78 13.38 19.53
C VAL A 376 -3.03 13.16 20.84
N ASP A 377 -2.41 14.21 21.39
CA ASP A 377 -1.72 14.10 22.69
C ASP A 377 -2.70 13.68 23.79
N TRP A 378 -3.94 14.19 23.73
CA TRP A 378 -4.99 13.78 24.65
C TRP A 378 -5.50 12.35 24.37
N SER A 379 -5.73 11.97 23.11
CA SER A 379 -6.31 10.66 22.75
C SER A 379 -5.42 9.51 23.20
N GLN A 380 -4.10 9.70 23.23
CA GLN A 380 -3.12 8.74 23.76
C GLN A 380 -3.19 8.55 25.29
N THR A 381 -3.76 9.50 26.03
CA THR A 381 -3.84 9.46 27.50
C THR A 381 -5.14 8.87 28.02
N VAL A 382 -6.13 8.68 27.15
CA VAL A 382 -7.45 8.17 27.49
C VAL A 382 -7.65 6.75 26.95
N PRO A 383 -8.44 5.90 27.63
CA PRO A 383 -8.81 4.61 27.06
C PRO A 383 -9.58 4.77 25.76
N HIS A 384 -9.39 3.81 24.84
CA HIS A 384 -10.21 3.72 23.64
C HIS A 384 -11.70 3.68 23.99
N ALA A 385 -12.50 4.48 23.27
CA ALA A 385 -13.94 4.53 23.44
C ALA A 385 -14.62 4.97 22.14
N GLU A 386 -15.81 4.41 21.92
CA GLU A 386 -16.66 4.66 20.77
C GLU A 386 -17.51 5.92 20.98
N GLN A 387 -17.86 6.61 19.90
CA GLN A 387 -18.74 7.78 19.93
C GLN A 387 -20.09 7.48 20.61
N GLU A 388 -20.66 6.30 20.37
CA GLU A 388 -21.95 5.88 20.91
C GLU A 388 -22.02 5.89 22.44
N MET A 389 -20.88 5.75 23.11
CA MET A 389 -20.82 5.85 24.57
C MET A 389 -21.07 7.28 25.08
N THR A 390 -21.01 8.27 24.19
CA THR A 390 -21.11 9.70 24.51
C THR A 390 -22.06 10.47 23.59
N LEU A 391 -23.09 9.82 23.02
CA LEU A 391 -24.05 10.46 22.11
C LEU A 391 -24.64 11.78 22.64
N GLY A 392 -24.83 11.88 23.96
CA GLY A 392 -25.32 13.10 24.60
C GLY A 392 -26.72 13.48 24.14
N GLY A 393 -26.99 14.79 24.14
CA GLY A 393 -28.24 15.37 23.67
C GLY A 393 -28.08 16.84 23.29
N GLU A 394 -29.17 17.42 22.80
CA GLU A 394 -29.20 18.79 22.25
C GLU A 394 -28.52 19.84 23.13
N GLU A 395 -28.78 19.85 24.45
CA GLU A 395 -28.19 20.82 25.37
C GLU A 395 -26.66 20.77 25.37
N GLN A 396 -26.09 19.56 25.35
CA GLN A 396 -24.65 19.34 25.32
C GLN A 396 -24.05 19.77 23.98
N TRP A 397 -24.70 19.43 22.86
CA TRP A 397 -24.22 19.81 21.54
C TRP A 397 -24.25 21.34 21.34
N ARG A 398 -25.28 22.01 21.86
CA ARG A 398 -25.35 23.49 21.88
C ARG A 398 -24.22 24.09 22.71
N LYS A 399 -23.91 23.50 23.86
CA LYS A 399 -22.76 23.91 24.68
C LYS A 399 -21.45 23.79 23.89
N TRP A 400 -21.24 22.68 23.19
CA TRP A 400 -20.06 22.50 22.35
C TRP A 400 -19.94 23.51 21.21
N ILE A 401 -21.05 23.90 20.59
CA ILE A 401 -21.06 24.97 19.59
C ILE A 401 -20.66 26.32 20.20
N SER A 402 -21.08 26.60 21.44
CA SER A 402 -20.85 27.90 22.09
C SER A 402 -19.42 28.12 22.58
N LEU A 403 -18.68 27.05 22.84
CA LEU A 403 -17.25 27.03 23.21
C LEU A 403 -16.34 27.09 21.96
#